data_AF-A0A497HJ27-F1
#
_entry.id   AF-A0A497HJ27-F1
#
_cell.length_a   1.000
_cell.length_b   1.000
_cell.length_c   1.000
_cell.angle_alpha   90.00
_cell.angle_beta   90.00
_cell.angle_gamma   90.00
#
_symmetry.space_group_name_H-M   'P 1'
#
loop_
_entity.id
_entity.type
_entity.pdbx_description
1 polymer ?
#
loop_
_entity_poly.entity_id
_entity_poly.type
_entity_poly.pdbx_seq_one_letter_code
_entity_poly.pdbx_strand_id
1 'polypeptide(L)'
;MLSLTEDREFLQDAGIMFIASIVAGICNYLYQIYMGRALGVEEYGIFGSLFALSYIIFVVSGTIQTSCARFVSKFVGEGKEGNISYLLHGLLKRMFIFGIIVFVLFILSSGLISSFLKIESVLPVVIVGGFLFLSILLPVNLGALQG
;
A
#
# COMPACT_ATOMS: atom_id res chain seq x y z
N MET A 1 -26.12 30.55 -0.59
CA MET A 1 -26.83 29.30 -0.95
C MET A 1 -25.89 28.25 -1.54
N LEU A 2 -24.80 28.64 -2.22
CA LEU A 2 -23.76 27.72 -2.73
C LEU A 2 -22.91 27.03 -1.62
N SER A 3 -22.59 27.69 -0.50
CA SER A 3 -21.72 27.08 0.52
C SER A 3 -22.34 25.89 1.26
N LEU A 4 -23.67 25.87 1.45
CA LEU A 4 -24.36 24.79 2.18
C LEU A 4 -24.39 23.47 1.40
N THR A 5 -24.20 23.52 0.08
CA THR A 5 -24.16 22.33 -0.78
C THR A 5 -22.76 21.73 -0.79
N GLU A 6 -21.72 22.56 -0.86
CA GLU A 6 -20.31 22.14 -0.77
C GLU A 6 -20.01 21.45 0.56
N ASP A 7 -20.53 21.97 1.68
CA ASP A 7 -20.38 21.34 2.99
C ASP A 7 -21.03 19.93 3.02
N ARG A 8 -22.13 19.74 2.28
CA ARG A 8 -22.87 18.46 2.25
C ARG A 8 -22.15 17.40 1.40
N GLU A 9 -21.62 17.78 0.23
CA GLU A 9 -20.79 16.89 -0.61
C GLU A 9 -19.50 16.49 0.11
N PHE A 10 -18.80 17.46 0.72
CA PHE A 10 -17.60 17.17 1.50
C PHE A 10 -17.86 16.20 2.67
N LEU A 11 -18.94 16.42 3.42
CA LEU A 11 -19.34 15.52 4.50
C LEU A 11 -19.71 14.12 4.00
N GLN A 12 -20.30 14.02 2.81
CA GLN A 12 -20.63 12.74 2.19
C GLN A 12 -19.37 11.97 1.78
N ASP A 13 -18.43 12.62 1.08
CA ASP A 13 -17.18 12.00 0.64
C ASP A 13 -16.27 11.63 1.81
N ALA A 14 -16.14 12.51 2.79
CA ALA A 14 -15.42 12.23 4.04
C ALA A 14 -16.08 11.08 4.82
N GLY A 15 -17.42 11.03 4.85
CA GLY A 15 -18.17 9.94 5.47
C GLY A 15 -17.93 8.59 4.79
N ILE A 16 -17.91 8.56 3.46
CA ILE A 16 -17.62 7.34 2.68
C ILE A 16 -16.18 6.86 2.97
N MET A 17 -15.19 7.76 2.93
CA MET A 17 -13.81 7.41 3.25
C MET A 17 -13.65 6.92 4.69
N PHE A 18 -14.36 7.53 5.63
CA PHE A 18 -14.34 7.14 7.04
C PHE A 18 -14.89 5.72 7.25
N ILE A 19 -16.06 5.43 6.68
CA ILE A 19 -16.67 4.10 6.75
C ILE A 19 -15.78 3.06 6.05
N ALA A 20 -15.28 3.37 4.85
CA ALA A 20 -14.38 2.50 4.12
C ALA A 20 -13.11 2.17 4.92
N SER A 21 -12.53 3.16 5.61
CA SER A 21 -11.35 2.99 6.45
C SER A 21 -11.63 2.10 7.67
N ILE A 22 -12.78 2.27 8.32
CA ILE A 22 -13.21 1.41 9.44
C ILE A 22 -13.38 -0.03 8.95
N VAL A 23 -14.09 -0.24 7.83
CA VAL A 23 -14.30 -1.58 7.27
C VAL A 23 -12.96 -2.23 6.92
N ALA A 24 -12.06 -1.49 6.27
CA ALA A 24 -10.71 -1.96 5.97
C ALA A 24 -9.94 -2.34 7.25
N GLY A 25 -10.03 -1.53 8.31
CA GLY A 25 -9.43 -1.81 9.61
C GLY A 25 -9.98 -3.08 10.26
N ILE A 26 -11.29 -3.28 10.23
CA ILE A 26 -11.95 -4.50 10.73
C ILE A 26 -11.48 -5.72 9.94
N CYS A 27 -11.46 -5.64 8.61
CA CYS A 27 -10.96 -6.73 7.76
C CYS A 27 -9.50 -7.07 8.06
N ASN A 28 -8.64 -6.05 8.25
CA ASN A 28 -7.24 -6.25 8.61
C ASN A 28 -7.10 -6.96 9.96
N TYR A 29 -7.89 -6.55 10.96
CA TYR A 29 -7.88 -7.16 12.28
C TYR A 29 -8.35 -8.62 12.25
N LEU A 30 -9.45 -8.90 11.53
CA LEU A 30 -9.94 -10.27 11.36
C LEU A 30 -8.92 -11.15 10.64
N TYR A 31 -8.23 -10.62 9.64
CA TYR A 31 -7.13 -11.30 8.97
C TYR A 31 -5.99 -11.65 9.94
N GLN A 32 -5.57 -10.72 10.79
CA GLN A 32 -4.52 -10.99 11.78
C GLN A 32 -4.94 -12.07 12.79
N ILE A 33 -6.18 -12.03 13.30
CA ILE A 33 -6.71 -13.07 14.19
C ILE A 33 -6.75 -14.43 13.49
N TYR A 34 -7.27 -14.46 12.26
CA TYR A 34 -7.38 -15.69 11.50
C TYR A 34 -6.00 -16.30 11.26
N MET A 35 -5.04 -15.49 10.80
CA MET A 35 -3.66 -15.92 10.58
C MET A 35 -3.01 -16.42 11.87
N GLY A 36 -3.19 -15.73 12.99
CA GLY A 36 -2.64 -16.16 14.30
C GLY A 36 -3.24 -17.47 14.84
N ARG A 37 -4.41 -17.89 14.36
CA ARG A 37 -5.05 -19.16 14.72
C ARG A 37 -4.84 -20.27 13.70
N ALA A 38 -4.77 -19.90 12.42
CA ALA A 38 -4.61 -20.85 11.32
C ALA A 38 -3.16 -21.31 11.17
N LEU A 39 -2.20 -20.42 11.43
CA LEU A 39 -0.78 -20.75 11.44
C LEU A 39 -0.37 -21.25 12.83
N GLY A 40 0.48 -22.28 12.86
CA GLY A 40 1.15 -22.67 14.10
C GLY A 40 2.07 -21.56 14.63
N VAL A 41 2.53 -21.69 15.88
CA VAL A 41 3.40 -20.69 16.53
C VAL A 41 4.66 -20.40 15.71
N GLU A 42 5.26 -21.43 15.11
CA GLU A 42 6.46 -21.32 14.28
C GLU A 42 6.19 -20.57 12.97
N GLU A 43 5.16 -20.97 12.23
CA GLU A 43 4.81 -20.34 10.95
C GLU A 43 4.32 -18.90 11.12
N TYR A 44 3.62 -18.59 12.21
CA TYR A 44 3.21 -17.23 12.52
C TYR A 44 4.41 -16.33 12.85
N GLY A 45 5.47 -16.87 13.48
CA GLY A 45 6.72 -16.15 13.70
C GLY A 45 7.45 -15.81 12.40
N ILE A 46 7.46 -16.74 11.43
CA ILE A 46 7.98 -16.52 10.08
C ILE A 46 7.15 -15.45 9.37
N PHE A 47 5.83 -15.59 9.37
CA PHE A 47 4.90 -14.62 8.79
C PHE A 47 5.10 -13.22 9.38
N GLY A 48 5.13 -13.10 10.71
CA GLY A 48 5.34 -11.82 11.40
C GLY A 48 6.68 -11.17 11.06
N SER A 49 7.75 -11.96 10.91
CA SER A 49 9.07 -11.47 10.52
C SER A 49 9.08 -10.92 9.09
N LEU A 50 8.49 -11.67 8.14
CA LEU A 50 8.35 -11.22 6.75
C LEU A 50 7.43 -9.99 6.64
N PHE A 51 6.38 -9.96 7.45
CA PHE A 51 5.45 -8.82 7.53
C PHE A 51 6.15 -7.57 8.09
N ALA A 52 6.99 -7.72 9.10
CA ALA A 52 7.79 -6.62 9.64
C ALA A 52 8.80 -6.06 8.61
N LEU A 53 9.46 -6.92 7.84
CA LEU A 53 10.31 -6.49 6.72
C LEU A 53 9.51 -5.72 5.66
N SER A 54 8.31 -6.21 5.36
CA SER A 54 7.37 -5.56 4.42
C SER A 54 6.93 -4.18 4.88
N TYR A 55 6.83 -3.97 6.21
CA TYR A 55 6.37 -2.71 6.79
C TYR A 55 7.26 -1.52 6.43
N ILE A 56 8.58 -1.73 6.28
CA ILE A 56 9.53 -0.69 5.85
C ILE A 56 9.10 -0.10 4.51
N ILE A 57 8.66 -0.96 3.58
CA ILE A 57 8.21 -0.54 2.25
C ILE A 57 6.86 0.18 2.36
N PHE A 58 5.96 -0.29 3.20
CA PHE A 58 4.65 0.34 3.40
C PHE A 58 4.75 1.78 3.91
N VAL A 59 5.73 2.09 4.77
CA VAL A 59 5.97 3.46 5.24
C VAL A 59 6.35 4.40 4.08
N VAL A 60 7.26 3.95 3.21
CA VAL A 60 7.66 4.73 2.01
C VAL A 60 6.48 4.91 1.07
N SER A 61 5.72 3.84 0.82
CA SER A 61 4.50 3.86 0.02
C SER A 61 3.45 4.84 0.54
N GLY A 62 3.23 4.92 1.85
CA GLY A 62 2.30 5.87 2.46
C GLY A 62 2.71 7.33 2.23
N THR A 63 4.02 7.61 2.27
CA THR A 63 4.54 8.96 1.98
C THR A 63 4.25 9.37 0.54
N ILE A 64 4.37 8.45 -0.41
CA ILE A 64 4.06 8.67 -1.83
C ILE A 64 2.56 8.88 -2.03
N GLN A 65 1.71 8.09 -1.36
CA GLN A 65 0.25 8.26 -1.40
C GLN A 65 -0.15 9.67 -0.95
N THR A 66 0.31 10.12 0.22
CA THR A 66 -0.01 11.45 0.75
C THR A 66 0.53 12.57 -0.15
N SER A 67 1.73 12.40 -0.70
CA SER A 67 2.32 13.37 -1.63
C SER A 67 1.50 13.45 -2.92
N CYS A 68 1.10 12.30 -3.48
CA CYS A 68 0.27 12.22 -4.68
C CYS A 68 -1.07 12.92 -4.46
N ALA A 69 -1.76 12.63 -3.35
CA ALA A 69 -3.03 13.30 -3.01
C ALA A 69 -2.87 14.82 -2.97
N ARG A 70 -1.85 15.34 -2.28
CA ARG A 70 -1.58 16.79 -2.24
C ARG A 70 -1.34 17.41 -3.62
N PHE A 71 -0.59 16.75 -4.49
CA PHE A 71 -0.35 17.27 -5.84
C PHE A 71 -1.62 17.24 -6.70
N VAL A 72 -2.42 16.18 -6.58
CA VAL A 72 -3.69 16.05 -7.30
C VAL A 72 -4.67 17.14 -6.85
N SER A 73 -4.91 17.31 -5.55
CA SER A 73 -5.78 18.39 -5.04
C SER A 73 -5.34 19.77 -5.52
N LYS A 74 -4.02 20.01 -5.57
CA LYS A 74 -3.47 21.27 -6.07
C LYS A 74 -3.75 21.48 -7.56
N PHE A 75 -3.59 20.45 -8.39
CA PHE A 75 -3.87 20.54 -9.82
C PHE A 75 -5.35 20.72 -10.13
N VAL A 76 -6.23 20.08 -9.35
CA VAL A 76 -7.69 20.29 -9.43
C VAL A 76 -8.03 21.74 -9.06
N GLY A 77 -7.50 22.25 -7.94
CA GLY A 77 -7.74 23.64 -7.52
C GLY A 77 -7.19 24.71 -8.48
N GLU A 78 -6.15 24.39 -9.26
CA GLU A 78 -5.61 25.26 -10.31
C GLU A 78 -6.30 25.09 -11.69
N GLY A 79 -7.29 24.21 -11.81
CA GLY A 79 -7.99 23.91 -13.08
C GLY A 79 -7.11 23.21 -14.12
N LYS A 80 -6.01 22.56 -13.69
CA LYS A 80 -5.00 21.91 -14.55
C LYS A 80 -5.15 20.39 -14.56
N GLU A 81 -6.38 19.90 -14.61
CA GLU A 81 -6.69 18.46 -14.51
C GLU A 81 -6.01 17.62 -15.59
N GLY A 82 -5.78 18.18 -16.79
CA GLY A 82 -5.05 17.50 -17.87
C GLY A 82 -3.61 17.09 -17.50
N ASN A 83 -2.99 17.75 -16.52
CA ASN A 83 -1.65 17.41 -16.04
C ASN A 83 -1.65 16.27 -15.01
N ILE A 84 -2.79 15.92 -14.43
CA ILE A 84 -2.92 14.85 -13.43
C ILE A 84 -2.56 13.51 -14.07
N SER A 85 -3.06 13.23 -15.28
CA SER A 85 -2.74 11.99 -15.99
C SER A 85 -1.24 11.83 -16.24
N TYR A 86 -0.55 12.90 -16.62
CA TYR A 86 0.91 12.90 -16.81
C TYR A 86 1.67 12.64 -15.50
N LEU A 87 1.24 13.28 -14.41
CA LEU A 87 1.79 13.05 -13.08
C LEU A 87 1.63 11.58 -12.66
N LEU A 88 0.42 11.04 -12.79
CA LEU A 88 0.11 9.65 -12.40
C LEU A 88 0.89 8.64 -13.23
N HIS A 89 0.99 8.83 -14.56
CA HIS A 89 1.77 7.95 -15.42
C HIS A 89 3.27 7.98 -15.05
N GLY A 90 3.80 9.17 -14.76
CA GLY A 90 5.19 9.34 -14.31
C GLY A 90 5.47 8.68 -12.96
N LEU A 91 4.55 8.84 -12.00
CA LEU A 91 4.63 8.21 -10.67
C LEU A 91 4.50 6.70 -10.76
N LEU A 92 3.51 6.18 -11.50
CA LEU A 92 3.32 4.75 -11.72
C LEU A 92 4.56 4.11 -12.36
N LYS A 93 5.15 4.74 -13.38
CA LYS A 93 6.38 4.23 -14.01
C LYS A 93 7.55 4.18 -13.03
N ARG A 94 7.72 5.20 -12.19
CA ARG A 94 8.76 5.22 -11.15
C ARG A 94 8.51 4.16 -10.08
N MET A 95 7.25 4.00 -9.65
CA MET A 95 6.86 2.97 -8.69
C MET A 95 7.02 1.57 -9.24
N PHE A 96 6.76 1.37 -10.53
CA PHE A 96 6.99 0.10 -11.21
C PHE A 96 8.48 -0.28 -11.19
N ILE A 97 9.36 0.68 -11.53
CA ILE A 97 10.81 0.47 -11.47
C ILE A 97 11.25 0.19 -10.02
N PHE A 98 10.75 0.97 -9.05
CA PHE A 98 11.06 0.78 -7.64
C PHE A 98 10.59 -0.59 -7.13
N GLY A 99 9.39 -1.01 -7.52
CA GLY A 99 8.84 -2.33 -7.23
C GLY A 99 9.71 -3.45 -7.79
N ILE A 100 10.19 -3.33 -9.03
CA ILE A 100 11.13 -4.31 -9.61
C ILE A 100 12.41 -4.37 -8.79
N ILE A 101 12.99 -3.23 -8.41
CA ILE A 101 14.21 -3.19 -7.60
C ILE A 101 13.98 -3.90 -6.26
N VAL A 102 12.89 -3.59 -5.57
CA VAL A 102 12.52 -4.21 -4.29
C VAL A 102 12.32 -5.72 -4.46
N PHE A 103 11.61 -6.15 -5.50
CA PHE A 103 11.37 -7.56 -5.79
C PHE A 103 12.66 -8.34 -6.05
N VAL A 104 13.55 -7.78 -6.88
CA VAL A 104 14.87 -8.37 -7.16
C VAL A 104 15.70 -8.44 -5.88
N LEU A 105 15.71 -7.37 -5.07
CA LEU A 105 16.41 -7.36 -3.79
C LEU A 105 15.87 -8.44 -2.84
N PHE A 106 14.55 -8.64 -2.79
CA PHE A 106 13.91 -9.68 -1.99
C PHE A 106 14.28 -11.09 -2.46
N ILE A 107 14.32 -11.33 -3.78
CA ILE A 107 14.73 -12.61 -4.35
C ILE A 107 16.21 -12.88 -4.08
N LEU A 108 17.10 -11.90 -4.29
CA LEU A 108 18.52 -12.06 -4.01
C LEU A 108 18.79 -12.32 -2.52
N SER A 109 18.02 -11.65 -1.66
CA SER A 109 18.10 -11.84 -0.20
C SER A 109 17.38 -13.10 0.28
N SER A 110 16.63 -13.79 -0.58
CA SER A 110 15.74 -14.89 -0.19
C SER A 110 16.48 -16.07 0.47
N GLY A 111 17.69 -16.38 -0.02
CA GLY A 111 18.56 -17.40 0.60
C GLY A 111 19.03 -16.99 2.00
N LEU A 112 19.37 -15.71 2.18
CA LEU A 112 19.78 -15.18 3.48
C LEU A 112 18.61 -15.16 4.47
N ILE A 113 17.42 -14.74 4.01
CA ILE A 113 16.17 -14.73 4.77
C ILE A 113 15.77 -16.16 5.17
N SER A 114 15.77 -17.12 4.22
CA SER A 114 15.43 -18.52 4.50
C SER A 114 16.40 -19.15 5.51
N SER A 115 17.71 -18.86 5.40
CA SER A 115 18.70 -19.32 6.38
C SER A 115 18.52 -18.67 7.77
N PHE A 116 18.19 -17.37 7.83
CA PHE A 116 17.98 -16.67 9.10
C PHE A 116 16.70 -17.11 9.82
N LEU A 117 15.62 -17.29 9.06
CA LEU A 117 14.32 -17.71 9.57
C LEU A 117 14.19 -19.24 9.70
N LYS A 118 15.24 -20.00 9.33
CA LYS A 118 15.27 -21.48 9.36
C LYS A 118 14.09 -22.12 8.62
N ILE A 119 13.73 -21.57 7.47
CA ILE A 119 12.61 -22.04 6.66
C ILE A 119 13.14 -23.05 5.64
N GLU A 120 12.57 -24.25 5.60
CA GLU A 120 12.95 -25.29 4.63
C GLU A 120 12.64 -24.91 3.17
N SER A 121 11.71 -23.97 2.96
CA SER A 121 11.24 -23.56 1.63
C SER A 121 11.37 -22.06 1.39
N VAL A 122 11.91 -21.69 0.22
CA VAL A 122 12.07 -20.29 -0.23
C VAL A 122 10.76 -19.72 -0.77
N LEU A 123 9.76 -20.58 -1.02
CA LEU A 123 8.50 -20.24 -1.66
C LEU A 123 7.72 -19.10 -0.96
N PRO A 124 7.59 -19.07 0.38
CA PRO A 124 6.90 -17.98 1.08
C PRO A 124 7.57 -16.61 0.85
N VAL A 125 8.90 -16.57 0.77
CA VAL A 125 9.67 -15.34 0.57
C VAL A 125 9.43 -14.78 -0.84
N VAL A 126 9.36 -15.65 -1.85
CA VAL A 126 9.07 -15.23 -3.24
C VAL A 126 7.63 -14.74 -3.38
N ILE A 127 6.68 -15.43 -2.75
CA ILE A 127 5.26 -15.00 -2.73
C ILE A 127 5.12 -13.61 -2.10
N VAL A 128 5.77 -13.39 -0.95
CA VAL A 128 5.77 -12.08 -0.28
C VAL A 128 6.42 -11.01 -1.14
N GLY A 129 7.54 -11.32 -1.80
CA GLY A 129 8.18 -10.40 -2.75
C GLY A 129 7.24 -10.01 -3.90
N GLY A 130 6.52 -10.96 -4.49
CA GLY A 130 5.56 -10.69 -5.57
C GLY A 130 4.37 -9.88 -5.09
N PHE A 131 3.88 -10.14 -3.88
CA PHE A 131 2.83 -9.37 -3.24
C PHE A 131 3.26 -7.91 -2.97
N LEU A 132 4.49 -7.72 -2.49
CA LEU A 132 5.08 -6.40 -2.25
C LEU A 132 5.19 -5.58 -3.53
N PHE A 133 5.58 -6.22 -4.63
CA PHE A 133 5.64 -5.58 -5.95
C PHE A 133 4.27 -4.98 -6.36
N LEU A 134 3.19 -5.76 -6.23
CA LEU A 134 1.84 -5.29 -6.55
C LEU A 134 1.37 -4.20 -5.57
N SER A 135 1.71 -4.34 -4.29
CA SER A 135 1.32 -3.39 -3.24
C SER A 135 1.94 -2.01 -3.41
N ILE A 136 3.13 -1.90 -4.01
CA ILE A 136 3.81 -0.62 -4.28
C ILE A 136 3.09 0.23 -5.35
N LEU A 137 2.26 -0.37 -6.21
CA LEU A 137 1.55 0.34 -7.28
C LEU A 137 0.24 0.97 -6.81
N LEU A 138 -0.43 0.35 -5.84
CA LEU A 138 -1.67 0.83 -5.21
C LEU A 138 -1.62 2.26 -4.62
N PRO A 139 -0.59 2.70 -3.87
CA PRO A 139 -0.58 4.01 -3.22
C PRO A 139 -0.68 5.18 -4.19
N VAL A 140 -0.23 5.04 -5.45
CA VAL A 140 -0.37 6.09 -6.47
C VAL A 140 -1.84 6.29 -6.85
N ASN A 141 -2.57 5.19 -7.07
CA ASN A 141 -3.99 5.24 -7.41
C ASN A 141 -4.83 5.73 -6.24
N LEU A 142 -4.53 5.23 -5.03
CA LEU A 142 -5.24 5.69 -3.82
C LEU A 142 -4.95 7.15 -3.52
N GLY A 143 -3.72 7.61 -3.74
CA GLY A 143 -3.37 9.02 -3.62
C GLY A 143 -4.12 9.87 -4.64
N ALA A 144 -4.31 9.39 -5.87
CA ALA A 144 -5.10 10.08 -6.89
C ALA A 144 -6.58 10.21 -6.53
N LEU A 145 -7.15 9.18 -5.89
CA LEU A 145 -8.55 9.19 -5.44
C LEU A 145 -8.77 10.02 -4.18
N GLN A 146 -7.74 10.20 -3.36
CA GLN A 146 -7.80 10.97 -2.10
C GLN A 146 -7.51 12.46 -2.29
N GLY A 147 -6.97 12.85 -3.45
CA GLY A 147 -6.61 14.23 -3.75
C GLY A 147 -7.69 14.94 -4.54
#